data_AF-A0A0R3BK99-F1
#
_entry.id   AF-A0A0R3BK99-F1
#
_cell.length_a   1.000
_cell.length_b   1.000
_cell.length_c   1.000
_cell.angle_alpha   90.00
_cell.angle_beta   90.00
_cell.angle_gamma   90.00
#
_symmetry.space_group_name_H-M   'P 1'
#
loop_
_entity.id
_entity.type
_entity.pdbx_description
1 polymer ?
#
loop_
_entity_poly.entity_id
_entity_poly.type
_entity_poly.pdbx_seq_one_letter_code
_entity_poly.pdbx_strand_id
1 'polypeptide(L)'
;MTVHFLSERVDRGDIIDELHFPVLPSETALSLDTRAQLYGYALFCQVWLRLLDGSFTRRSQDELIAQDKRKPCFYPMRMMTALLDSSDVPRSAEELDRLYRALYLPPRIEPPKWLVERVLTNEVRTLTRGA
;
A
#
# COMPACT_ATOMS: atom_id res chain seq x y z
N MET A 1 4.71 6.35 5.27
CA MET A 1 3.74 7.44 5.51
C MET A 1 4.37 8.76 5.15
N THR A 2 3.59 9.68 4.60
CA THR A 2 4.08 11.01 4.19
C THR A 2 3.09 12.05 4.70
N VAL A 3 3.58 13.11 5.33
CA VAL A 3 2.80 14.31 5.62
C VAL A 3 3.25 15.39 4.64
N HIS A 4 2.30 15.96 3.90
CA HIS A 4 2.58 16.94 2.86
C HIS A 4 1.49 18.01 2.84
N PHE A 5 1.78 19.13 2.17
CA PHE A 5 0.80 20.17 1.92
C PHE A 5 -0.28 19.70 0.95
N LEU A 6 -1.50 20.23 1.10
CA LEU A 6 -2.53 20.07 0.08
C LEU A 6 -2.17 20.86 -1.18
N SER A 7 -2.53 20.33 -2.34
CA SER A 7 -2.40 21.00 -3.64
C SER A 7 -3.59 20.64 -4.53
N GLU A 8 -3.68 21.25 -5.71
CA GLU A 8 -4.76 20.99 -6.67
C GLU A 8 -4.73 19.57 -7.25
N ARG A 9 -3.59 18.87 -7.13
CA ARG A 9 -3.41 17.52 -7.68
C ARG A 9 -3.28 16.50 -6.55
N VAL A 10 -3.80 15.30 -6.79
CA VAL A 10 -3.76 14.18 -5.84
C VAL A 10 -2.31 13.91 -5.40
N ASP A 11 -2.09 13.97 -4.09
CA ASP A 11 -0.85 13.62 -3.39
C ASP A 11 0.44 14.28 -3.92
N ARG A 12 0.33 15.48 -4.51
CA ARG A 12 1.44 16.19 -5.17
C ARG A 12 2.06 17.35 -4.38
N GLY A 13 1.47 17.75 -3.27
CA GLY A 13 2.01 18.88 -2.51
C GLY A 13 3.34 18.56 -1.83
N ASP A 14 4.04 19.61 -1.40
CA ASP A 14 5.40 19.46 -0.89
C ASP A 14 5.43 18.72 0.44
N ILE A 15 6.46 17.89 0.60
CA ILE A 15 6.64 17.02 1.74
C ILE A 15 7.10 17.84 2.94
N ILE A 16 6.45 17.63 4.08
CA ILE A 16 6.88 18.15 5.36
C ILE A 16 7.77 17.10 6.03
N ASP A 17 7.28 15.87 6.13
CA ASP A 17 8.05 14.76 6.67
C ASP A 17 7.56 13.39 6.16
N GLU A 18 8.40 12.37 6.30
CA GLU A 18 8.11 11.01 5.87
C GLU A 18 8.69 9.96 6.82
N LEU A 19 7.96 8.86 6.95
CA LEU A 19 8.36 7.70 7.72
C LEU A 19 8.31 6.45 6.83
N HIS A 20 9.47 5.83 6.64
CA HIS A 20 9.63 4.60 5.89
C HIS A 20 9.59 3.39 6.83
N PHE A 21 8.89 2.35 6.41
CA PHE A 21 8.84 1.08 7.12
C PHE A 21 8.63 -0.06 6.12
N PRO A 22 9.14 -1.27 6.40
CA PRO A 22 9.06 -2.39 5.47
C PRO A 22 7.66 -3.01 5.46
N VAL A 23 7.27 -3.51 4.29
CA VAL A 23 6.15 -4.47 4.14
C VAL A 23 6.67 -5.85 4.48
N LEU A 24 6.04 -6.54 5.42
CA LEU A 24 6.46 -7.86 5.88
C LEU A 24 5.95 -8.95 4.93
N PRO A 25 6.65 -10.10 4.82
CA PRO A 25 6.25 -11.17 3.91
C PRO A 25 4.84 -11.71 4.14
N SER A 26 4.37 -11.72 5.38
CA SER A 26 3.04 -12.21 5.78
C SER A 26 1.97 -11.13 5.88
N GLU A 27 2.28 -9.87 5.57
CA GLU A 27 1.30 -8.79 5.72
C GLU A 27 0.15 -8.93 4.73
N THR A 28 -1.05 -8.70 5.23
CA THR A 28 -2.24 -8.38 4.45
C THR A 28 -2.41 -6.86 4.34
N ALA A 29 -3.27 -6.42 3.42
CA ALA A 29 -3.67 -5.02 3.33
C ALA A 29 -4.23 -4.49 4.66
N LEU A 30 -5.01 -5.29 5.39
CA LEU A 30 -5.50 -4.94 6.73
C LEU A 30 -4.36 -4.68 7.74
N SER A 31 -3.42 -5.60 7.87
CA SER A 31 -2.30 -5.44 8.81
C SER A 31 -1.39 -4.27 8.44
N LEU A 32 -1.18 -4.06 7.13
CA LEU A 32 -0.39 -2.95 6.62
C LEU A 32 -1.08 -1.61 6.86
N ASP A 33 -2.38 -1.50 6.57
CA ASP A 33 -3.20 -0.30 6.84
C ASP A 33 -3.20 0.04 8.34
N THR A 34 -3.37 -0.97 9.20
CA THR A 34 -3.33 -0.79 10.66
C THR A 34 -1.98 -0.23 11.12
N ARG A 35 -0.86 -0.81 10.65
CA ARG A 35 0.49 -0.30 10.97
C ARG A 35 0.71 1.10 10.41
N ALA A 36 0.28 1.34 9.17
CA ALA A 36 0.39 2.62 8.49
C ALA A 36 -0.36 3.72 9.26
N GLN A 37 -1.55 3.43 9.78
CA GLN A 37 -2.33 4.38 10.59
C GLN A 37 -1.63 4.70 11.92
N LEU A 38 -1.10 3.70 12.63
CA LEU A 38 -0.35 3.92 13.87
C LEU A 38 0.88 4.79 13.66
N TYR A 39 1.68 4.47 12.65
CA TYR A 39 2.86 5.25 12.27
C TYR A 39 2.49 6.64 11.73
N GLY A 40 1.39 6.73 10.98
CA GLY A 40 0.87 7.99 10.45
C GLY A 40 0.42 8.93 11.56
N TYR A 41 -0.25 8.43 12.59
CA TYR A 41 -0.65 9.22 13.74
C TYR A 41 0.55 9.78 14.50
N ALA A 42 1.55 8.94 14.78
CA ALA A 42 2.78 9.38 15.44
C ALA A 42 3.52 10.46 14.61
N LEU A 43 3.65 10.24 13.29
CA LEU A 43 4.26 11.21 12.36
C LEU A 43 3.46 12.53 12.33
N PHE A 44 2.13 12.44 12.31
CA PHE A 44 1.25 13.61 12.36
C PHE A 44 1.47 14.43 13.63
N CYS A 45 1.50 13.81 14.81
CA CYS A 45 1.74 14.54 16.06
C CYS A 45 3.08 15.28 16.05
N GLN A 46 4.15 14.67 15.53
CA GLN A 46 5.47 15.30 15.42
C GLN A 46 5.47 16.47 14.42
N VAL A 47 4.82 16.30 13.26
CA VAL A 47 4.68 17.37 12.28
C VAL A 47 3.82 18.51 12.82
N TRP A 48 2.74 18.20 13.53
CA TRP A 48 1.81 19.18 14.08
C TRP A 48 2.51 20.15 15.04
N LEU A 49 3.36 19.64 15.93
CA LEU A 49 4.15 20.49 16.84
C LEU A 49 5.09 21.43 16.06
N ARG A 50 5.76 20.93 15.02
CA ARG A 50 6.64 21.74 14.16
C ARG A 50 5.89 22.77 13.31
N LEU A 51 4.63 22.51 12.99
CA LEU A 51 3.77 23.49 12.33
C LEU A 51 3.37 24.60 13.29
N LEU A 52 3.08 24.28 14.56
CA LEU A 52 2.70 25.26 15.57
C LEU A 52 3.85 26.20 15.96
N ASP A 53 5.08 25.69 16.06
CA ASP A 53 6.25 26.50 16.41
C ASP A 53 6.97 27.11 15.18
N GLY A 54 6.52 26.76 13.97
CA GLY A 54 7.08 27.25 12.71
C GLY A 54 8.42 26.63 12.30
N SER A 55 8.89 25.58 12.99
CA SER A 55 10.18 24.91 12.72
C SER A 55 10.14 23.88 11.58
N PHE A 56 9.01 23.74 10.89
CA PHE A 56 8.88 22.80 9.78
C PHE A 56 9.75 23.17 8.57
N THR A 57 10.19 22.14 7.83
CA THR A 57 10.86 22.30 6.54
C THR A 57 9.97 21.78 5.42
N ARG A 58 10.06 22.40 4.25
CA ARG A 58 9.29 22.03 3.07
C ARG A 58 10.22 21.48 1.99
N ARG A 59 9.93 20.29 1.47
CA ARG A 59 10.69 19.64 0.39
C ARG A 59 9.80 19.46 -0.84
N SER A 60 10.18 20.06 -1.96
CA SER A 60 9.42 19.99 -3.22
C SER A 60 9.43 18.58 -3.79
N GLN A 61 8.23 18.02 -4.05
CA GLN A 61 8.14 16.72 -4.72
C GLN A 61 8.63 16.82 -6.18
N ASP A 62 8.29 17.90 -6.88
CA ASP A 62 8.66 18.10 -8.28
C ASP A 62 10.19 18.22 -8.44
N GLU A 63 10.88 18.88 -7.51
CA GLU A 63 12.35 18.94 -7.51
C GLU A 63 12.99 17.58 -7.24
N LEU A 64 12.45 16.81 -6.30
CA LEU A 64 12.93 15.45 -6.02
C LEU A 64 12.74 14.52 -7.23
N ILE A 65 11.64 14.66 -7.96
CA ILE A 65 11.38 13.91 -9.19
C ILE A 65 12.36 14.35 -10.29
N ALA A 66 12.55 15.66 -10.49
CA ALA A 66 13.47 16.18 -11.50
C ALA A 66 14.93 15.75 -11.25
N GLN A 67 15.30 15.52 -9.99
CA GLN A 67 16.62 15.03 -9.57
C GLN A 67 16.73 13.50 -9.53
N ASP A 68 15.70 12.77 -9.98
CA ASP A 68 15.61 11.29 -9.93
C ASP A 68 15.76 10.71 -8.50
N LYS A 69 15.46 11.51 -7.48
CA LYS A 69 15.46 11.09 -6.07
C LYS A 69 14.12 10.46 -5.67
N ARG A 70 13.08 10.57 -6.50
CA ARG A 70 11.75 10.01 -6.26
C ARG A 70 11.08 9.63 -7.57
N LYS A 71 10.64 8.37 -7.68
CA LYS A 71 9.85 7.88 -8.82
C LYS A 71 8.35 8.11 -8.57
N PRO A 72 7.65 8.90 -9.40
CA PRO A 72 6.22 9.10 -9.24
C PRO A 72 5.43 7.89 -9.74
N CYS A 73 4.47 7.42 -8.94
CA CYS A 73 3.51 6.37 -9.30
C CYS A 73 2.11 6.79 -8.87
N PHE A 74 1.09 6.47 -9.68
CA PHE A 74 -0.31 6.72 -9.36
C PHE A 74 -1.17 5.53 -9.77
N TYR A 75 -1.97 5.02 -8.83
CA TYR A 75 -2.81 3.84 -9.01
C TYR A 75 -4.28 4.22 -8.77
N PRO A 76 -5.04 4.58 -9.81
CA PRO A 76 -6.46 4.92 -9.65
C PRO A 76 -7.30 3.69 -9.32
N MET A 77 -8.46 3.93 -8.69
CA MET A 77 -9.39 2.88 -8.27
C MET A 77 -9.76 1.87 -9.37
N ARG A 78 -9.86 2.30 -10.63
CA ARG A 78 -10.13 1.41 -11.78
C ARG A 78 -9.12 0.28 -11.92
N MET A 79 -7.86 0.47 -11.49
CA MET A 79 -6.85 -0.59 -11.51
C MET A 79 -7.15 -1.67 -10.46
N MET A 80 -7.68 -1.28 -9.31
CA MET A 80 -8.13 -2.21 -8.28
C MET A 80 -9.33 -3.02 -8.77
N THR A 81 -10.31 -2.38 -9.42
CA THR A 81 -11.44 -3.08 -10.05
C THR A 81 -10.97 -4.11 -11.08
N ALA A 82 -10.02 -3.73 -11.94
CA ALA A 82 -9.45 -4.66 -12.91
C ALA A 82 -8.79 -5.89 -12.23
N LEU A 83 -8.15 -5.71 -11.07
CA LEU A 83 -7.60 -6.84 -10.32
C LEU A 83 -8.69 -7.76 -9.75
N LEU A 84 -9.79 -7.20 -9.24
CA LEU A 84 -10.92 -7.97 -8.71
C LEU A 84 -11.58 -8.85 -9.80
N ASP A 85 -11.68 -8.32 -11.02
CA ASP A 85 -12.35 -8.96 -12.15
C ASP A 85 -11.44 -9.91 -12.97
N SER A 86 -10.14 -9.93 -12.70
CA SER A 86 -9.12 -10.64 -13.49
C SER A 86 -9.01 -12.16 -13.21
N SER A 87 -10.14 -12.84 -13.06
CA SER A 87 -10.20 -14.28 -12.82
C SER A 87 -9.61 -15.12 -13.96
N ASP A 88 -9.59 -14.59 -15.18
CA ASP A 88 -9.06 -15.21 -16.39
C ASP A 88 -7.53 -15.11 -16.50
N VAL A 89 -6.89 -14.17 -15.77
CA VAL A 89 -5.44 -13.94 -15.85
C VAL A 89 -4.67 -15.06 -15.11
N PRO A 90 -3.82 -15.83 -15.81
CA PRO A 90 -2.97 -16.85 -15.20
C PRO A 90 -1.95 -16.21 -14.25
N ARG A 91 -1.72 -16.85 -13.11
CA ARG A 91 -0.81 -16.37 -12.05
C ARG A 91 -0.07 -17.54 -11.41
N SER A 92 1.16 -17.30 -10.97
CA SER A 92 1.90 -18.24 -10.14
C SER A 92 1.24 -18.37 -8.75
N ALA A 93 1.66 -19.37 -7.97
CA ALA A 93 1.18 -19.54 -6.60
C ALA A 93 1.57 -18.33 -5.72
N GLU A 94 2.79 -17.81 -5.89
CA GLU A 94 3.28 -16.64 -5.18
C GLU A 94 2.52 -15.37 -5.56
N GLU A 95 2.13 -15.23 -6.82
CA GLU A 95 1.32 -14.11 -7.29
C GLU A 95 -0.11 -14.18 -6.75
N LEU A 96 -0.69 -15.37 -6.66
CA LEU A 96 -2.01 -15.60 -6.06
C LEU A 96 -2.01 -15.30 -4.55
N ASP A 97 -1.00 -15.77 -3.81
CA ASP A 97 -0.83 -15.43 -2.39
C ASP A 97 -0.72 -13.90 -2.19
N ARG A 98 0.16 -13.25 -2.97
CA ARG A 98 0.35 -11.81 -2.87
C ARG A 98 -0.94 -11.05 -3.18
N LEU A 99 -1.69 -11.46 -4.20
CA LEU A 99 -2.95 -10.84 -4.56
C LEU A 99 -4.00 -11.05 -3.46
N TYR A 100 -4.08 -12.25 -2.89
CA TYR A 100 -4.99 -12.56 -1.79
C TYR A 100 -4.71 -11.66 -0.59
N ARG A 101 -3.45 -11.56 -0.16
CA ARG A 101 -3.05 -10.69 0.95
C ARG A 101 -3.31 -9.21 0.65
N ALA A 102 -3.07 -8.77 -0.58
CA ALA A 102 -3.33 -7.38 -1.00
C ALA A 102 -4.83 -7.03 -1.05
N LEU A 103 -5.72 -8.00 -1.24
CA LEU A 103 -7.18 -7.80 -1.27
C LEU A 103 -7.88 -8.12 0.05
N TYR A 104 -7.14 -8.54 1.07
CA TYR A 104 -7.68 -8.82 2.39
C TYR A 104 -7.75 -7.55 3.25
N LEU A 105 -8.89 -6.85 3.20
CA LEU A 105 -9.20 -5.63 3.98
C LEU A 105 -10.67 -5.59 4.44
N PRO A 106 -11.13 -6.55 5.25
CA PRO A 106 -12.52 -6.57 5.71
C PRO A 106 -12.84 -5.37 6.62
N PRO A 107 -14.08 -4.85 6.61
CA PRO A 107 -15.19 -5.23 5.75
C PRO A 107 -15.19 -4.50 4.39
N ARG A 108 -14.16 -3.70 4.10
CA ARG A 108 -14.12 -2.83 2.90
C ARG A 108 -13.88 -3.60 1.62
N ILE A 109 -12.98 -4.58 1.67
CA ILE A 109 -12.62 -5.45 0.55
C ILE A 109 -12.47 -6.85 1.09
N GLU A 110 -13.19 -7.78 0.48
CA GLU A 110 -13.00 -9.20 0.67
C GLU A 110 -12.39 -9.79 -0.61
N PRO A 111 -11.39 -10.69 -0.49
CA PRO A 111 -10.85 -11.37 -1.66
C PRO A 111 -11.97 -12.09 -2.44
N PRO A 112 -12.02 -11.97 -3.78
CA PRO A 112 -13.07 -12.59 -4.56
C PRO A 112 -12.99 -14.12 -4.48
N LYS A 113 -14.14 -14.80 -4.56
CA LYS A 113 -14.25 -16.27 -4.37
C LYS A 113 -13.26 -17.06 -5.25
N TRP A 114 -13.12 -16.67 -6.52
CA TRP A 114 -12.21 -17.32 -7.46
C TRP A 114 -10.75 -17.32 -6.96
N LEU A 115 -10.34 -16.25 -6.26
CA LEU A 115 -9.00 -16.11 -5.74
C LEU A 115 -8.81 -16.99 -4.50
N VAL A 116 -9.78 -16.99 -3.60
CA VAL A 116 -9.79 -17.85 -2.41
C VAL A 116 -9.67 -19.32 -2.81
N GLU A 117 -10.49 -19.77 -3.76
CA GLU A 117 -10.49 -21.15 -4.26
C GLU A 117 -9.14 -21.55 -4.86
N ARG A 118 -8.50 -20.67 -5.62
CA ARG A 118 -7.20 -20.94 -6.26
C ARG A 118 -6.05 -20.99 -5.25
N VAL A 119 -6.05 -20.12 -4.24
CA VAL A 119 -5.04 -20.17 -3.18
C VAL A 119 -5.17 -21.48 -2.40
N LEU A 120 -6.37 -21.84 -1.94
CA LEU A 120 -6.61 -23.07 -1.19
C LEU A 120 -6.27 -24.33 -2.00
N THR A 121 -6.64 -24.37 -3.29
CA THR A 121 -6.32 -25.50 -4.17
C THR A 121 -4.80 -25.67 -4.32
N ASN A 122 -4.05 -24.58 -4.39
CA ASN A 122 -2.58 -24.63 -4.45
C ASN A 122 -1.99 -25.12 -3.12
N GLU A 123 -2.44 -24.61 -1.98
CA GLU A 123 -1.97 -25.07 -0.66
C GLU A 123 -2.15 -26.59 -0.48
N VAL A 124 -3.33 -27.12 -0.87
CA VAL A 124 -3.62 -28.56 -0.83
C VAL A 124 -2.67 -29.36 -1.75
N ARG A 125 -2.36 -28.83 -2.95
CA ARG A 125 -1.40 -29.46 -3.88
C ARG A 125 0.03 -29.47 -3.35
N THR A 126 0.45 -28.43 -2.62
CA THR A 126 1.79 -28.37 -2.05
C THR A 126 1.94 -29.38 -0.90
N LEU A 127 0.92 -29.52 -0.05
CA LEU A 127 0.90 -30.49 1.04
C LEU A 127 0.93 -31.95 0.54
N THR A 128 0.21 -32.24 -0.54
CA THR A 128 0.15 -33.59 -1.14
C THR A 128 1.39 -33.98 -1.93
N ARG A 129 2.22 -33.03 -2.36
CA ARG A 129 3.52 -33.30 -3.02
C ARG A 129 4.70 -33.43 -2.06
N GLY A 130 4.53 -33.00 -0.81
CA GLY A 130 5.54 -33.06 0.25
C GLY A 130 5.39 -34.26 1.19
N ALA A 131 4.43 -35.15 0.94
CA ALA A 131 4.19 -36.41 1.64
C ALA A 131 4.57 -37.59 0.74
#